data_AF-A0A1F8B1B5-F1
#
_entry.id   AF-A0A1F8B1B5-F1
#
_cell.length_a   1.000
_cell.length_b   1.000
_cell.length_c   1.000
_cell.angle_alpha   90.00
_cell.angle_beta   90.00
_cell.angle_gamma   90.00
#
_symmetry.space_group_name_H-M   'P 1'
#
loop_
_entity.id
_entity.type
_entity.pdbx_description
1 polymer ?
#
loop_
_entity_poly.entity_id
_entity_poly.type
_entity_poly.pdbx_seq_one_letter_code
_entity_poly.pdbx_strand_id
1 'polypeptide(L)'
;MDPLIIIAVISLGLLFLGFYINKRLIEISEKQKPSDELLEYLKTTNVRLNEQSKNLNDRLDNAARVIGDVQKNIGEMNEIGRGMKELQEFLKSPKLRGNIGEQVLKELLSQMLPKQSFHLQYTFKSGERVDAAIKTSAGIIPIDSKFPMESFRRMTSAKDEAEKKLFEREFERDVKKHIDDIGKKYILTDEGTIDYALMYVPSEAVYYEIVNNQNLFEYAGDKRVLPVSPTTFYAYMRAILMSFEGQKIEAQAREILSTLRAIQKDYTKVEDNLGILQKHLTNAYNMMSSVFTSFT
;
A
#
# COMPACT_ATOMS: atom_id res chain seq x y z
N MET A 1 -97.72 26.93 -11.85
CA MET A 1 -96.74 26.57 -12.90
C MET A 1 -97.01 25.14 -13.32
N ASP A 2 -97.04 24.89 -14.61
CA ASP A 2 -97.38 23.58 -15.18
C ASP A 2 -96.27 22.55 -14.85
N PRO A 3 -96.56 21.38 -14.26
CA PRO A 3 -95.56 20.38 -13.88
C PRO A 3 -94.61 19.98 -15.01
N LEU A 4 -95.09 20.03 -16.27
CA LEU A 4 -94.30 19.76 -17.47
C LEU A 4 -93.15 20.75 -17.67
N ILE A 5 -93.35 22.03 -17.32
CA ILE A 5 -92.33 23.07 -17.44
C ILE A 5 -91.21 22.84 -16.42
N ILE A 6 -91.56 22.41 -15.20
CA ILE A 6 -90.58 22.12 -14.15
C ILE A 6 -89.71 20.91 -14.54
N ILE A 7 -90.31 19.86 -15.09
CA ILE A 7 -89.57 18.68 -15.58
C ILE A 7 -88.66 19.06 -16.76
N ALA A 8 -89.14 19.89 -17.69
CA ALA A 8 -88.35 20.37 -18.81
C ALA A 8 -87.13 21.21 -18.37
N VAL A 9 -87.29 22.09 -17.38
CA VAL A 9 -86.18 22.90 -16.84
C VAL A 9 -85.17 22.04 -16.09
N ILE A 10 -85.62 21.06 -15.30
CA ILE A 10 -84.73 20.14 -14.58
C ILE A 10 -83.94 19.26 -15.55
N SER A 11 -84.59 18.73 -16.59
CA SER A 11 -83.93 17.89 -17.61
C SER A 11 -82.94 18.68 -18.47
N LEU A 12 -83.26 19.92 -18.84
CA LEU A 12 -82.30 20.84 -19.48
C LEU A 12 -81.13 21.18 -18.56
N GLY A 13 -81.40 21.40 -17.28
CA GLY A 13 -80.38 21.63 -16.26
C GLY A 13 -79.43 20.43 -16.11
N LEU A 14 -79.97 19.20 -16.07
CA LEU A 14 -79.19 17.96 -16.00
C LEU A 14 -78.39 17.70 -17.28
N LEU A 15 -78.96 17.98 -18.46
CA LEU A 15 -78.23 17.90 -19.74
C LEU A 15 -77.10 18.91 -19.81
N PHE A 16 -77.34 20.15 -19.37
CA PHE A 16 -76.31 21.19 -19.34
C PHE A 16 -75.22 20.85 -18.32
N LEU A 17 -75.59 20.34 -17.14
CA LEU A 17 -74.65 19.88 -16.12
C LEU A 17 -73.82 18.70 -16.63
N GLY A 18 -74.45 17.72 -17.28
CA GLY A 18 -73.78 16.58 -17.91
C GLY A 18 -72.83 17.03 -19.01
N PHE A 19 -73.24 17.96 -19.87
CA PHE A 19 -72.39 18.55 -20.91
C PHE A 19 -71.21 19.35 -20.32
N TYR A 20 -71.45 20.14 -19.28
CA TYR A 20 -70.43 20.93 -18.60
C TYR A 20 -69.39 20.05 -17.90
N ILE A 21 -69.84 19.01 -17.20
CA ILE A 21 -68.98 18.01 -16.55
C ILE A 21 -68.19 17.22 -17.60
N ASN A 22 -68.83 16.77 -18.68
CA ASN A 22 -68.16 16.05 -19.76
C ASN A 22 -67.08 16.92 -20.43
N LYS A 23 -67.40 18.18 -20.75
CA LYS A 23 -66.44 19.12 -21.33
C LYS A 23 -65.25 19.39 -20.40
N ARG A 24 -65.49 19.54 -19.09
CA ARG A 24 -64.43 19.70 -18.08
C ARG A 24 -63.57 18.45 -17.90
N LEU A 25 -64.16 17.25 -17.98
CA LEU A 25 -63.45 15.97 -17.90
C LEU A 25 -62.53 15.77 -19.11
N ILE A 26 -62.99 16.13 -20.31
CA ILE A 26 -62.19 16.09 -21.54
C ILE A 26 -60.99 17.05 -21.44
N GLU A 27 -61.20 18.26 -20.91
CA GLU A 27 -60.13 19.26 -20.72
C GLU A 27 -59.05 18.84 -19.71
N ILE A 28 -59.46 18.11 -18.65
CA ILE A 28 -58.53 17.56 -17.65
C ILE A 28 -57.79 16.34 -18.24
N SER A 29 -58.46 15.54 -19.08
CA SER A 29 -57.86 14.42 -19.82
C SER A 29 -56.69 14.83 -20.70
N GLU A 30 -56.84 15.91 -21.47
CA GLU A 30 -55.76 16.40 -22.33
C GLU A 30 -54.57 16.97 -21.55
N LYS A 31 -54.80 17.53 -20.35
CA LYS A 31 -53.75 18.17 -19.54
C LYS A 31 -53.01 17.24 -18.59
N GLN A 32 -53.57 16.08 -18.26
CA GLN A 32 -53.04 15.19 -17.21
C GLN A 32 -52.41 13.88 -17.71
N LYS A 33 -52.23 13.65 -19.01
CA LYS A 33 -51.38 12.54 -19.45
C LYS A 33 -49.98 12.68 -18.82
N PRO A 34 -49.51 11.74 -17.97
CA PRO A 34 -48.11 11.68 -17.60
C PRO A 34 -47.41 11.55 -18.94
N SER A 35 -46.61 12.54 -19.31
CA SER A 35 -46.07 12.58 -20.65
C SER A 35 -45.33 11.26 -20.89
N ASP A 36 -45.64 10.58 -21.99
CA ASP A 36 -44.89 9.38 -22.38
C ASP A 36 -43.39 9.69 -22.43
N GLU A 37 -43.03 10.96 -22.70
CA GLU A 37 -41.69 11.54 -22.54
C GLU A 37 -41.08 11.35 -21.15
N LEU A 38 -41.82 11.51 -20.05
CA LEU A 38 -41.29 11.32 -18.69
C LEU A 38 -40.96 9.85 -18.41
N LEU A 39 -41.82 8.94 -18.86
CA LEU A 39 -41.58 7.50 -18.74
C LEU A 39 -40.40 7.07 -19.62
N GLU A 40 -40.33 7.60 -20.83
CA GLU A 40 -39.21 7.35 -21.74
C GLU A 40 -37.91 7.94 -21.19
N TYR A 41 -37.93 9.14 -20.63
CA TYR A 41 -36.80 9.78 -19.97
C TYR A 41 -36.31 8.97 -18.78
N LEU A 42 -37.21 8.44 -17.94
CA LEU A 42 -36.81 7.61 -16.80
C LEU A 42 -36.29 6.24 -17.23
N LYS A 43 -36.90 5.63 -18.24
CA LYS A 43 -36.45 4.35 -18.79
C LYS A 43 -35.08 4.48 -19.44
N THR A 44 -34.85 5.53 -20.23
CA THR A 44 -33.54 5.84 -20.81
C THR A 44 -32.51 6.24 -19.76
N THR A 45 -32.91 6.96 -18.71
CA THR A 45 -32.03 7.28 -17.58
C THR A 45 -31.62 6.02 -16.84
N ASN A 46 -32.54 5.08 -16.58
CA ASN A 46 -32.24 3.81 -15.93
C ASN A 46 -31.26 2.94 -16.76
N VAL A 47 -31.50 2.83 -18.08
CA VAL A 47 -30.57 2.13 -18.98
C VAL A 47 -29.19 2.77 -18.98
N ARG A 48 -29.11 4.10 -19.05
CA ARG A 48 -27.83 4.84 -18.98
C ARG A 48 -27.12 4.66 -17.64
N LEU A 49 -27.87 4.58 -16.54
CA LEU A 49 -27.30 4.33 -15.22
C LEU A 49 -26.78 2.90 -15.08
N ASN A 50 -27.50 1.89 -15.57
CA ASN A 50 -27.01 0.51 -15.56
C ASN A 50 -25.73 0.35 -16.40
N GLU A 51 -25.68 1.02 -17.55
CA GLU A 51 -24.49 1.05 -18.39
C GLU A 51 -23.32 1.78 -17.71
N GLN A 52 -23.59 2.90 -17.03
CA GLN A 52 -22.61 3.60 -16.20
C GLN A 52 -22.14 2.77 -15.00
N SER A 53 -23.03 2.00 -14.35
CA SER A 53 -22.72 1.07 -13.27
C SER A 53 -21.72 0.02 -13.72
N LYS A 54 -22.01 -0.61 -14.87
CA LYS A 54 -21.11 -1.59 -15.49
C LYS A 54 -19.75 -0.98 -15.84
N ASN A 55 -19.75 0.18 -16.49
CA ASN A 55 -18.53 0.92 -16.80
C ASN A 55 -17.73 1.32 -15.55
N LEU A 56 -18.41 1.63 -14.45
CA LEU A 56 -17.78 1.90 -13.16
C LEU A 56 -17.09 0.64 -12.64
N ASN A 57 -17.79 -0.49 -12.58
CA ASN A 57 -17.20 -1.78 -12.15
C ASN A 57 -15.95 -2.14 -12.98
N ASP A 58 -16.02 -2.03 -14.31
CA ASP A 58 -14.88 -2.29 -15.19
C ASP A 58 -13.70 -1.35 -14.91
N ARG A 59 -13.99 -0.07 -14.61
CA ARG A 59 -12.96 0.92 -14.21
C ARG A 59 -12.37 0.61 -12.83
N LEU A 60 -13.15 0.09 -11.89
CA LEU A 60 -12.66 -0.34 -10.57
C LEU A 60 -11.71 -1.52 -10.70
N ASP A 61 -12.07 -2.52 -11.51
CA ASP A 61 -11.24 -3.69 -11.77
C ASP A 61 -9.94 -3.31 -12.49
N ASN A 62 -10.01 -2.35 -13.42
CA ASN A 62 -8.81 -1.80 -14.06
C ASN A 62 -7.94 -1.01 -13.09
N ALA A 63 -8.54 -0.19 -12.21
CA ALA A 63 -7.79 0.53 -11.19
C ALA A 63 -7.08 -0.43 -10.22
N ALA A 64 -7.77 -1.49 -9.77
CA ALA A 64 -7.19 -2.53 -8.93
C ALA A 64 -6.00 -3.23 -9.62
N ARG A 65 -6.11 -3.52 -10.93
CA ARG A 65 -5.00 -4.08 -11.73
C ARG A 65 -3.82 -3.14 -11.86
N VAL A 66 -4.04 -1.89 -12.27
CA VAL A 66 -2.98 -0.88 -12.44
C VAL A 66 -2.25 -0.62 -11.13
N ILE A 67 -2.97 -0.58 -10.00
CA ILE A 67 -2.37 -0.47 -8.67
C ILE A 67 -1.45 -1.66 -8.38
N GLY A 68 -1.90 -2.88 -8.70
CA GLY A 68 -1.08 -4.08 -8.60
C GLY A 68 0.19 -4.01 -9.46
N ASP A 69 0.08 -3.45 -10.67
CA ASP A 69 1.21 -3.28 -11.59
C ASP A 69 2.20 -2.19 -11.11
N VAL A 70 1.72 -1.09 -10.53
CA VAL A 70 2.58 -0.05 -9.93
C VAL A 70 3.38 -0.62 -8.75
N GLN A 71 2.77 -1.47 -7.92
CA GLN A 71 3.47 -2.16 -6.83
C GLN A 71 4.65 -3.00 -7.34
N LYS A 72 4.54 -3.55 -8.55
CA LYS A 72 5.57 -4.37 -9.19
C LYS A 72 6.74 -3.55 -9.76
N ASN A 73 6.47 -2.32 -10.23
CA ASN A 73 7.44 -1.49 -10.96
C ASN A 73 8.31 -0.57 -10.09
N ILE A 74 8.04 -0.45 -8.78
CA ILE A 74 8.89 0.30 -7.83
C ILE A 74 10.32 -0.30 -7.72
N GLY A 75 10.54 -1.50 -8.30
CA GLY A 75 11.81 -2.20 -8.40
C GLY A 75 12.98 -1.46 -9.07
N GLU A 76 12.72 -0.49 -9.96
CA GLU A 76 13.69 -0.08 -10.99
C GLU A 76 14.33 1.31 -10.80
N MET A 77 14.28 1.89 -9.60
CA MET A 77 14.73 3.28 -9.43
C MET A 77 16.25 3.40 -9.20
N ASN A 78 17.01 3.52 -10.30
CA ASN A 78 18.46 3.75 -10.33
C ASN A 78 18.80 5.22 -10.08
N GLU A 79 19.30 5.57 -8.89
CA GLU A 79 20.30 6.63 -8.66
C GLU A 79 20.85 6.45 -7.24
N ILE A 80 21.90 7.18 -6.86
CA ILE A 80 22.70 7.07 -5.60
C ILE A 80 23.86 6.04 -5.71
N GLY A 81 24.67 6.17 -6.77
CA GLY A 81 26.02 5.59 -6.83
C GLY A 81 27.14 6.55 -6.38
N ARG A 82 26.85 7.85 -6.29
CA ARG A 82 27.88 8.89 -6.09
C ARG A 82 28.39 9.03 -4.65
N GLY A 83 27.52 8.90 -3.64
CA GLY A 83 27.92 9.02 -2.22
C GLY A 83 28.87 7.91 -1.73
N MET A 84 28.91 6.78 -2.44
CA MET A 84 29.76 5.62 -2.11
C MET A 84 31.24 5.89 -2.34
N LYS A 85 31.60 6.64 -3.40
CA LYS A 85 33.01 6.84 -3.75
C LYS A 85 33.74 7.69 -2.70
N GLU A 86 33.08 8.73 -2.20
CA GLU A 86 33.62 9.63 -1.17
C GLU A 86 33.77 8.91 0.18
N LEU A 87 32.80 8.05 0.55
CA LEU A 87 32.86 7.25 1.77
C LEU A 87 33.93 6.15 1.68
N GLN A 88 34.09 5.53 0.51
CA GLN A 88 35.13 4.53 0.25
C GLN A 88 36.54 5.13 0.34
N GLU A 89 36.73 6.37 -0.11
CA GLU A 89 38.01 7.08 0.03
C GLU A 89 38.32 7.40 1.51
N PHE A 90 37.30 7.75 2.31
CA PHE A 90 37.46 8.00 3.74
C PHE A 90 37.87 6.72 4.52
N LEU A 91 37.33 5.56 4.13
CA LEU A 91 37.60 4.26 4.74
C LEU A 91 38.97 3.65 4.39
N LYS A 92 39.64 4.14 3.33
CA LYS A 92 40.96 3.63 2.88
C LYS A 92 42.16 4.19 3.66
N SER A 93 41.97 5.17 4.55
CA SER A 93 43.07 5.83 5.26
C SER A 93 43.60 4.97 6.44
N PRO A 94 44.88 4.56 6.45
CA PRO A 94 45.45 3.69 7.49
C PRO A 94 45.57 4.32 8.90
N LYS A 95 45.30 5.62 9.04
CA LYS A 95 45.52 6.38 10.29
C LYS A 95 44.38 6.29 11.31
N LEU A 96 43.30 5.58 10.99
CA LEU A 96 42.02 5.71 11.68
C LEU A 96 41.77 4.53 12.62
N ARG A 97 42.19 4.68 13.89
CA ARG A 97 41.82 3.82 15.03
C ARG A 97 40.64 4.46 15.76
N GLY A 98 39.52 3.75 15.98
CA GLY A 98 38.40 4.21 16.83
C GLY A 98 36.99 3.90 16.29
N ASN A 99 35.97 4.58 16.85
CA ASN A 99 34.52 4.48 16.56
C ASN A 99 34.09 4.94 15.15
N ILE A 100 35.01 4.99 14.19
CA ILE A 100 34.72 5.46 12.83
C ILE A 100 33.77 4.51 12.10
N GLY A 101 33.87 3.19 12.36
CA GLY A 101 32.90 2.23 11.83
C GLY A 101 31.47 2.55 12.26
N GLU A 102 31.25 2.86 13.53
CA GLU A 102 29.94 3.29 14.06
C GLU A 102 29.50 4.64 13.46
N GLN A 103 30.43 5.58 13.30
CA GLN A 103 30.14 6.89 12.71
C GLN A 103 29.71 6.78 11.25
N VAL A 104 30.41 5.94 10.46
CA VAL A 104 30.08 5.67 9.06
C VAL A 104 28.72 4.98 8.95
N LEU A 105 28.46 3.96 9.79
CA LEU A 105 27.16 3.32 9.89
C LEU A 105 26.05 4.33 10.21
N LYS A 106 26.29 5.20 11.19
CA LYS A 106 25.37 6.28 11.58
C LYS A 106 25.09 7.26 10.43
N GLU A 107 26.12 7.68 9.70
CA GLU A 107 25.99 8.58 8.56
C GLU A 107 25.19 7.93 7.43
N LEU A 108 25.50 6.68 7.08
CA LEU A 108 24.75 5.91 6.08
C LEU A 108 23.27 5.78 6.46
N LEU A 109 22.97 5.39 7.70
CA LEU A 109 21.60 5.29 8.21
C LEU A 109 20.88 6.63 8.16
N SER A 110 21.55 7.71 8.58
CA SER A 110 20.94 9.06 8.63
C SER A 110 20.69 9.66 7.25
N GLN A 111 21.48 9.29 6.24
CA GLN A 111 21.31 9.74 4.87
C GLN A 111 20.23 8.95 4.13
N MET A 112 20.12 7.65 4.40
CA MET A 112 19.23 6.77 3.65
C MET A 112 17.85 6.63 4.30
N LEU A 113 17.77 6.49 5.61
CA LEU A 113 16.52 6.14 6.29
C LEU A 113 15.89 7.34 7.02
N PRO A 114 14.55 7.41 7.09
CA PRO A 114 13.87 8.34 7.97
C PRO A 114 14.30 8.12 9.43
N LYS A 115 14.47 9.21 10.21
CA LYS A 115 14.91 9.16 11.62
C LYS A 115 14.08 8.25 12.53
N GLN A 116 12.81 8.03 12.18
CA GLN A 116 11.88 7.17 12.92
C GLN A 116 12.04 5.67 12.61
N SER A 117 12.71 5.34 11.49
CA SER A 117 12.88 3.98 11.00
C SER A 117 14.13 3.29 11.55
N PHE A 118 14.97 3.98 12.33
CA PHE A 118 16.13 3.38 12.97
C PHE A 118 16.43 4.01 14.34
N HIS A 119 17.15 3.27 15.16
CA HIS A 119 17.69 3.71 16.44
C HIS A 119 19.18 3.42 16.49
N LEU A 120 19.96 4.35 17.02
CA LEU A 120 21.37 4.13 17.33
C LEU A 120 21.50 3.71 18.79
N GLN A 121 22.48 2.85 19.10
CA GLN A 121 22.77 2.39 20.46
C GLN A 121 21.51 1.81 21.14
N TYR A 122 20.78 0.96 20.42
CA TYR A 122 19.52 0.38 20.89
C TYR A 122 19.79 -0.66 21.97
N THR A 123 19.08 -0.55 23.10
CA THR A 123 19.29 -1.42 24.28
C THR A 123 18.12 -2.40 24.41
N PHE A 124 18.44 -3.69 24.49
CA PHE A 124 17.47 -4.75 24.72
C PHE A 124 17.16 -4.90 26.21
N LYS A 125 16.12 -5.66 26.57
CA LYS A 125 15.72 -5.86 27.99
C LYS A 125 16.83 -6.49 28.83
N SER A 126 17.70 -7.29 28.22
CA SER A 126 18.89 -7.87 28.85
C SER A 126 19.93 -6.84 29.29
N GLY A 127 19.85 -5.59 28.81
CA GLY A 127 20.85 -4.55 28.99
C GLY A 127 21.96 -4.57 27.93
N GLU A 128 21.97 -5.57 27.04
CA GLU A 128 22.85 -5.59 25.88
C GLU A 128 22.48 -4.49 24.89
N ARG A 129 23.48 -3.85 24.30
CA ARG A 129 23.31 -2.66 23.45
C ARG A 129 23.95 -2.87 22.09
N VAL A 130 23.13 -2.79 21.04
CA VAL A 130 23.54 -2.92 19.64
C VAL A 130 23.79 -1.55 19.01
N ASP A 131 24.75 -1.46 18.08
CA ASP A 131 25.17 -0.18 17.50
C ASP A 131 24.05 0.54 16.76
N ALA A 132 23.25 -0.21 16.00
CA ALA A 132 22.03 0.29 15.39
C ALA A 132 20.94 -0.78 15.31
N ALA A 133 19.70 -0.33 15.22
CA ALA A 133 18.53 -1.17 15.06
C ALA A 133 17.57 -0.51 14.06
N ILE A 134 17.29 -1.18 12.94
CA ILE A 134 16.30 -0.70 11.95
C ILE A 134 14.94 -1.28 12.29
N LYS A 135 13.92 -0.43 12.39
CA LYS A 135 12.53 -0.85 12.58
C LYS A 135 11.86 -1.01 11.22
N THR A 136 11.42 -2.23 10.94
CA THR A 136 10.60 -2.56 9.77
C THR A 136 9.23 -3.08 10.21
N SER A 137 8.33 -3.28 9.26
CA SER A 137 7.03 -3.93 9.52
C SER A 137 7.17 -5.39 9.94
N ALA A 138 8.25 -6.08 9.55
CA ALA A 138 8.52 -7.47 9.90
C ALA A 138 9.18 -7.64 11.27
N GLY A 139 9.76 -6.57 11.82
CA GLY A 139 10.50 -6.59 13.08
C GLY A 139 11.73 -5.70 13.06
N ILE A 140 12.51 -5.80 14.13
CA ILE A 140 13.75 -5.05 14.32
C ILE A 140 14.91 -5.81 13.68
N ILE A 141 15.71 -5.11 12.86
CA ILE A 141 16.97 -5.62 12.29
C ILE A 141 18.13 -5.08 13.12
N PRO A 142 18.80 -5.90 13.94
CA PRO A 142 19.97 -5.48 14.69
C PRO A 142 21.20 -5.36 13.79
N ILE A 143 22.03 -4.34 14.02
CA ILE A 143 23.25 -4.08 13.27
C ILE A 143 24.38 -3.75 14.24
N ASP A 144 25.41 -4.57 14.20
CA ASP A 144 26.58 -4.44 15.08
C ASP A 144 27.83 -4.25 14.22
N SER A 145 28.61 -3.21 14.51
CA SER A 145 29.80 -2.83 13.77
C SER A 145 31.02 -3.52 14.38
N LYS A 146 31.62 -4.46 13.64
CA LYS A 146 32.81 -5.20 14.11
C LYS A 146 33.95 -5.10 13.13
N PHE A 147 35.14 -4.95 13.69
CA PHE A 147 36.34 -4.70 12.90
C PHE A 147 37.52 -5.52 13.41
N PRO A 148 37.70 -6.77 12.94
CA PRO A 148 38.85 -7.62 13.27
C PRO A 148 40.12 -7.14 12.54
N MET A 149 40.44 -5.85 12.66
CA MET A 149 41.57 -5.24 11.96
C MET A 149 42.92 -5.79 12.37
N GLU A 150 43.08 -6.10 13.65
CA GLU A 150 44.39 -6.45 14.15
C GLU A 150 44.83 -7.81 13.62
N SER A 151 43.98 -8.82 13.70
CA SER A 151 44.21 -10.14 13.12
C SER A 151 44.32 -10.07 11.60
N PHE A 152 43.49 -9.27 10.92
CA PHE A 152 43.62 -9.04 9.48
C PHE A 152 44.96 -8.40 9.08
N ARG A 153 45.42 -7.36 9.81
CA ARG A 153 46.71 -6.72 9.55
C ARG A 153 47.88 -7.68 9.75
N ARG A 154 47.84 -8.50 10.81
CA ARG A 154 48.88 -9.52 11.07
C ARG A 154 48.91 -10.54 9.94
N MET A 155 47.74 -11.04 9.53
CA MET A 155 47.59 -11.98 8.42
C MET A 155 48.14 -11.43 7.10
N THR A 156 47.78 -10.20 6.75
CA THR A 156 48.25 -9.55 5.50
C THR A 156 49.72 -9.12 5.53
N SER A 157 50.32 -9.01 6.71
CA SER A 157 51.74 -8.63 6.89
C SER A 157 52.66 -9.83 7.14
N ALA A 158 52.14 -11.06 7.07
CA ALA A 158 52.91 -12.29 7.27
C ALA A 158 54.08 -12.37 6.27
N LYS A 159 55.25 -12.81 6.75
CA LYS A 159 56.46 -12.86 5.91
C LYS A 159 56.69 -14.22 5.26
N ASP A 160 56.11 -15.27 5.82
CA ASP A 160 56.18 -16.63 5.29
C ASP A 160 54.82 -17.35 5.37
N GLU A 161 54.74 -18.48 4.67
CA GLU A 161 53.51 -19.30 4.57
C GLU A 161 53.09 -19.92 5.92
N ALA A 162 54.01 -20.13 6.86
CA ALA A 162 53.70 -20.69 8.17
C ALA A 162 53.03 -19.64 9.08
N GLU A 163 53.59 -18.42 9.11
CA GLU A 163 53.00 -17.26 9.78
C GLU A 163 51.63 -16.92 9.19
N LYS A 164 51.50 -16.95 7.86
CA LYS A 164 50.24 -16.64 7.18
C LYS A 164 49.13 -17.58 7.65
N LYS A 165 49.36 -18.90 7.62
CA LYS A 165 48.38 -19.90 8.09
C LYS A 165 48.03 -19.76 9.56
N LEU A 166 48.99 -19.37 10.40
CA LEU A 166 48.74 -19.12 11.81
C LEU A 166 47.79 -17.93 11.98
N PHE A 167 48.09 -16.81 11.33
CA PHE A 167 47.27 -15.59 11.42
C PHE A 167 45.91 -15.72 10.74
N GLU A 168 45.78 -16.52 9.68
CA GLU A 168 44.48 -16.89 9.10
C GLU A 168 43.58 -17.57 10.14
N ARG A 169 44.11 -18.54 10.90
CA ARG A 169 43.34 -19.20 11.97
C ARG A 169 42.97 -18.26 13.10
N GLU A 170 43.85 -17.33 13.46
CA GLU A 170 43.54 -16.29 14.45
C GLU A 170 42.42 -15.37 13.97
N PHE A 171 42.50 -14.93 12.71
CA PHE A 171 41.46 -14.13 12.07
C PHE A 171 40.12 -14.86 12.04
N GLU A 172 40.09 -16.12 11.61
CA GLU A 172 38.88 -16.94 11.61
C GLU A 172 38.25 -17.05 13.00
N ARG A 173 39.06 -17.33 14.03
CA ARG A 173 38.60 -17.44 15.41
C ARG A 173 38.00 -16.13 15.91
N ASP A 174 38.65 -15.01 15.64
CA ASP A 174 38.19 -13.68 16.07
C ASP A 174 36.86 -13.32 15.37
N VAL A 175 36.72 -13.60 14.08
CA VAL A 175 35.47 -13.39 13.34
C VAL A 175 34.35 -14.27 13.89
N LYS A 176 34.60 -15.57 14.14
CA LYS A 176 33.62 -16.48 14.73
C LYS A 176 33.11 -15.99 16.09
N LYS A 177 34.02 -15.48 16.93
CA LYS A 177 33.64 -14.88 18.21
C LYS A 177 32.67 -13.71 18.05
N HIS A 178 32.92 -12.82 17.09
CA HIS A 178 31.99 -11.72 16.80
C HIS A 178 30.63 -12.21 16.30
N ILE A 179 30.61 -13.20 15.41
CA ILE A 179 29.38 -13.84 14.94
C ILE A 179 28.59 -14.44 16.10
N ASP A 180 29.25 -15.18 16.99
CA ASP A 180 28.61 -15.79 18.16
C ASP A 180 28.05 -14.74 19.13
N ASP A 181 28.81 -13.69 19.41
CA ASP A 181 28.38 -12.59 20.26
C ASP A 181 27.14 -11.90 19.67
N ILE A 182 27.14 -11.58 18.38
CA ILE A 182 26.03 -10.93 17.69
C ILE A 182 24.78 -11.83 17.71
N GLY A 183 24.94 -13.08 17.27
CA GLY A 183 23.82 -14.02 17.18
C GLY A 183 23.17 -14.28 18.53
N LYS A 184 23.97 -14.37 19.60
CA LYS A 184 23.47 -14.61 20.97
C LYS A 184 22.82 -13.38 21.59
N LYS A 185 23.39 -12.19 21.37
CA LYS A 185 22.98 -10.97 22.10
C LYS A 185 21.83 -10.23 21.43
N TYR A 186 21.68 -10.34 20.11
CA TYR A 186 20.82 -9.43 19.36
C TYR A 186 19.74 -10.11 18.52
N ILE A 187 19.80 -11.43 18.30
CA ILE A 187 18.72 -12.16 17.62
C ILE A 187 17.72 -12.63 18.70
N LEU A 188 16.81 -11.74 19.08
CA LEU A 188 15.84 -11.87 20.16
C LEU A 188 14.41 -11.73 19.61
N THR A 189 13.87 -12.80 19.04
CA THR A 189 12.54 -12.80 18.41
C THR A 189 11.41 -12.51 19.40
N ASP A 190 11.60 -12.87 20.67
CA ASP A 190 10.73 -12.54 21.81
C ASP A 190 10.73 -11.05 22.18
N GLU A 191 11.76 -10.32 21.77
CA GLU A 191 11.85 -8.85 21.84
C GLU A 191 11.50 -8.17 20.50
N GLY A 192 11.01 -8.93 19.51
CA GLY A 192 10.55 -8.39 18.23
C GLY A 192 11.65 -8.14 17.20
N THR A 193 12.84 -8.73 17.37
CA THR A 193 13.80 -8.78 16.28
C THR A 193 13.38 -9.79 15.23
N ILE A 194 13.84 -9.60 14.01
CA ILE A 194 13.80 -10.67 13.02
C ILE A 194 14.83 -11.75 13.37
N ASP A 195 14.76 -12.86 12.65
CA ASP A 195 15.55 -14.07 12.91
C ASP A 195 17.00 -13.98 12.41
N TYR A 196 17.49 -12.79 12.05
CA TYR A 196 18.89 -12.55 11.70
C TYR A 196 19.38 -11.18 12.20
N ALA A 197 20.70 -11.01 12.22
CA ALA A 197 21.37 -9.73 12.50
C ALA A 197 22.44 -9.42 11.44
N LEU A 198 22.73 -8.13 11.24
CA LEU A 198 23.77 -7.68 10.34
C LEU A 198 25.07 -7.43 11.10
N MET A 199 26.17 -8.04 10.66
CA MET A 199 27.51 -7.72 11.10
C MET A 199 28.12 -6.73 10.10
N TYR A 200 28.13 -5.45 10.45
CA TYR A 200 28.71 -4.41 9.61
C TYR A 200 30.24 -4.41 9.72
N VAL A 201 30.90 -4.60 8.58
CA VAL A 201 32.36 -4.67 8.45
C VAL A 201 32.83 -3.44 7.65
N PRO A 202 33.37 -2.40 8.29
CA PRO A 202 33.66 -1.12 7.62
C PRO A 202 34.70 -1.19 6.49
N SER A 203 35.56 -2.22 6.46
CA SER A 203 36.53 -2.41 5.37
C SER A 203 36.03 -3.44 4.37
N GLU A 204 35.91 -3.02 3.11
CA GLU A 204 35.65 -3.92 1.98
C GLU A 204 36.66 -5.07 1.93
N ALA A 205 37.95 -4.80 2.14
CA ALA A 205 38.99 -5.82 2.07
C ALA A 205 38.81 -6.92 3.13
N VAL A 206 38.40 -6.54 4.34
CA VAL A 206 38.14 -7.53 5.40
C VAL A 206 36.84 -8.27 5.16
N TYR A 207 35.81 -7.57 4.71
CA TYR A 207 34.58 -8.20 4.30
C TYR A 207 34.83 -9.29 3.25
N TYR A 208 35.62 -9.00 2.21
CA TYR A 208 35.97 -9.97 1.17
C TYR A 208 36.66 -11.21 1.73
N GLU A 209 37.56 -11.04 2.69
CA GLU A 209 38.23 -12.18 3.35
C GLU A 209 37.23 -13.05 4.12
N ILE A 210 36.27 -12.42 4.81
CA ILE A 210 35.24 -13.14 5.59
C ILE A 210 34.33 -13.94 4.65
N VAL A 211 33.81 -13.33 3.58
CA VAL A 211 32.81 -13.98 2.72
C VAL A 211 33.42 -14.98 1.73
N ASN A 212 34.70 -14.84 1.37
CA ASN A 212 35.39 -15.81 0.52
C ASN A 212 35.91 -17.02 1.32
N ASN A 213 35.99 -16.93 2.64
CA ASN A 213 36.29 -18.07 3.49
C ASN A 213 35.01 -18.88 3.72
N GLN A 214 34.92 -20.04 3.06
CA GLN A 214 33.74 -20.91 3.12
C GLN A 214 33.36 -21.28 4.56
N ASN A 215 34.34 -21.57 5.42
CA ASN A 215 34.07 -21.93 6.82
C ASN A 215 33.45 -20.77 7.61
N LEU A 216 33.83 -19.52 7.32
CA LEU A 216 33.25 -18.33 7.96
C LEU A 216 31.87 -18.01 7.39
N PHE A 217 31.71 -18.11 6.07
CA PHE A 217 30.44 -17.84 5.41
C PHE A 217 29.34 -18.80 5.86
N GLU A 218 29.61 -20.10 5.87
CA GLU A 218 28.67 -21.12 6.36
C GLU A 218 28.38 -20.92 7.86
N TYR A 219 29.41 -20.69 8.68
CA TYR A 219 29.24 -20.45 10.11
C TYR A 219 28.40 -19.21 10.42
N ALA A 220 28.60 -18.12 9.68
CA ALA A 220 27.78 -16.91 9.81
C ALA A 220 26.31 -17.20 9.47
N GLY A 221 26.07 -17.95 8.40
CA GLY A 221 24.73 -18.42 8.00
C GLY A 221 24.05 -19.26 9.08
N ASP A 222 24.72 -20.25 9.64
CA ASP A 222 24.20 -21.11 10.71
C ASP A 222 23.83 -20.31 11.97
N LYS A 223 24.58 -19.25 12.24
CA LYS A 223 24.33 -18.33 13.36
C LYS A 223 23.32 -17.23 13.04
N ARG A 224 22.80 -17.21 11.80
CA ARG A 224 21.88 -16.21 11.27
C ARG A 224 22.45 -14.78 11.39
N VAL A 225 23.76 -14.68 11.24
CA VAL A 225 24.48 -13.40 11.18
C VAL A 225 24.92 -13.18 9.76
N LEU A 226 24.56 -12.05 9.18
CA LEU A 226 24.93 -11.71 7.82
C LEU A 226 26.06 -10.65 7.83
N PRO A 227 27.28 -11.00 7.41
CA PRO A 227 28.33 -10.01 7.19
C PRO A 227 27.94 -9.07 6.05
N VAL A 228 28.14 -7.76 6.23
CA VAL A 228 27.89 -6.74 5.21
C VAL A 228 29.00 -5.69 5.22
N SER A 229 29.47 -5.31 4.03
CA SER A 229 30.38 -4.17 3.85
C SER A 229 29.60 -2.86 3.64
N PRO A 230 30.24 -1.68 3.57
CA PRO A 230 29.55 -0.45 3.18
C PRO A 230 28.77 -0.58 1.87
N THR A 231 29.35 -1.23 0.84
CA THR A 231 28.67 -1.43 -0.45
C THR A 231 27.46 -2.36 -0.31
N THR A 232 27.64 -3.50 0.35
CA THR A 232 26.56 -4.48 0.52
C THR A 232 25.46 -3.92 1.41
N PHE A 233 25.83 -3.26 2.52
CA PHE A 233 24.89 -2.61 3.43
C PHE A 233 24.05 -1.57 2.72
N TYR A 234 24.64 -0.76 1.84
CA TYR A 234 23.91 0.18 0.99
C TYR A 234 22.83 -0.52 0.14
N ALA A 235 23.16 -1.64 -0.51
CA ALA A 235 22.19 -2.42 -1.28
C ALA A 235 21.05 -2.94 -0.40
N TYR A 236 21.35 -3.42 0.82
CA TYR A 236 20.34 -3.81 1.80
C TYR A 236 19.45 -2.65 2.22
N MET A 237 20.02 -1.47 2.49
CA MET A 237 19.25 -0.27 2.84
C MET A 237 18.32 0.15 1.71
N ARG A 238 18.77 0.06 0.45
CA ARG A 238 17.92 0.33 -0.72
C ARG A 238 16.74 -0.64 -0.79
N ALA A 239 16.97 -1.93 -0.57
CA ALA A 239 15.89 -2.92 -0.52
C ALA A 239 14.87 -2.61 0.60
N ILE A 240 15.35 -2.19 1.78
CA ILE A 240 14.48 -1.78 2.90
C ILE A 240 13.67 -0.52 2.53
N LEU A 241 14.30 0.48 1.91
CA LEU A 241 13.61 1.69 1.46
C LEU A 241 12.50 1.39 0.45
N MET A 242 12.80 0.55 -0.54
CA MET A 242 11.80 0.10 -1.51
C MET A 242 10.65 -0.64 -0.83
N SER A 243 10.93 -1.42 0.22
CA SER A 243 9.88 -2.04 1.03
C SER A 243 9.00 -0.99 1.73
N PHE A 244 9.58 0.08 2.29
CA PHE A 244 8.82 1.15 2.92
C PHE A 244 7.95 1.93 1.93
N GLU A 245 8.50 2.24 0.75
CA GLU A 245 7.74 2.89 -0.33
C GLU A 245 6.61 2.00 -0.82
N GLY A 246 6.88 0.71 -1.04
CA GLY A 246 5.88 -0.28 -1.39
C GLY A 246 4.74 -0.35 -0.37
N GLN A 247 5.06 -0.36 0.94
CA GLN A 247 4.06 -0.34 2.01
C GLN A 247 3.22 0.92 2.02
N LYS A 248 3.83 2.09 1.79
CA LYS A 248 3.11 3.37 1.72
C LYS A 248 2.14 3.38 0.54
N ILE A 249 2.59 2.93 -0.63
CA ILE A 249 1.76 2.84 -1.83
C ILE A 249 0.62 1.85 -1.61
N GLU A 250 0.90 0.69 -1.01
CA GLU A 250 -0.12 -0.31 -0.67
C GLU A 250 -1.18 0.26 0.30
N ALA A 251 -0.78 1.05 1.30
CA ALA A 251 -1.71 1.71 2.21
C ALA A 251 -2.60 2.73 1.50
N GLN A 252 -2.03 3.58 0.64
CA GLN A 252 -2.79 4.56 -0.14
C GLN A 252 -3.73 3.89 -1.15
N ALA A 253 -3.27 2.82 -1.80
CA ALA A 253 -4.08 2.01 -2.69
C ALA A 253 -5.30 1.41 -1.98
N ARG A 254 -5.12 0.86 -0.77
CA ARG A 254 -6.23 0.36 0.06
C ARG A 254 -7.26 1.45 0.36
N GLU A 255 -6.82 2.65 0.67
CA GLU A 255 -7.70 3.79 0.93
C GLU A 255 -8.50 4.19 -0.32
N ILE A 256 -7.85 4.26 -1.48
CA ILE A 256 -8.50 4.54 -2.77
C ILE A 256 -9.56 3.47 -3.07
N LEU A 257 -9.20 2.19 -2.98
CA LEU A 257 -10.13 1.08 -3.23
C LEU A 257 -11.32 1.09 -2.25
N SER A 258 -11.08 1.41 -0.98
CA SER A 258 -12.15 1.55 0.02
C SER A 258 -13.12 2.67 -0.37
N THR A 259 -12.60 3.83 -0.76
CA THR A 259 -13.40 4.98 -1.21
C THR A 259 -14.22 4.65 -2.45
N LEU A 260 -13.60 3.98 -3.41
CA LEU A 260 -14.26 3.55 -4.63
C LEU A 260 -15.41 2.55 -4.37
N ARG A 261 -15.23 1.60 -3.45
CA ARG A 261 -16.30 0.69 -3.01
C ARG A 261 -17.44 1.42 -2.32
N ALA A 262 -17.15 2.47 -1.54
CA ALA A 262 -18.19 3.30 -0.93
C ALA A 262 -19.03 4.02 -2.01
N ILE A 263 -18.36 4.60 -3.02
CA ILE A 263 -19.03 5.23 -4.17
C ILE A 263 -19.91 4.22 -4.91
N GLN A 264 -19.39 3.01 -5.18
CA GLN A 264 -20.15 1.94 -5.83
C GLN A 264 -21.41 1.58 -5.04
N LYS A 265 -21.32 1.45 -3.71
CA LYS A 265 -22.46 1.16 -2.85
C LYS A 265 -23.52 2.26 -2.91
N ASP A 266 -23.11 3.52 -2.89
CA ASP A 266 -24.04 4.64 -3.00
C ASP A 266 -24.68 4.71 -4.39
N TYR A 267 -23.93 4.36 -5.43
CA TYR A 267 -24.46 4.22 -6.78
C TYR A 267 -25.57 3.16 -6.87
N THR A 268 -25.37 1.97 -6.29
CA THR A 268 -26.39 0.92 -6.26
C THR A 268 -27.67 1.38 -5.55
N LYS A 269 -27.57 2.15 -4.46
CA LYS A 269 -28.77 2.70 -3.80
C LYS A 269 -29.53 3.67 -4.69
N VAL A 270 -28.83 4.48 -5.48
CA VAL A 270 -29.46 5.40 -6.44
C VAL A 270 -30.18 4.61 -7.53
N GLU A 271 -29.55 3.55 -8.04
CA GLU A 271 -30.15 2.62 -9.01
C GLU A 271 -31.44 1.99 -8.46
N ASP A 272 -31.41 1.46 -7.23
CA ASP A 272 -32.57 0.87 -6.55
C ASP A 272 -33.72 1.87 -6.39
N ASN A 273 -33.42 3.08 -5.90
CA ASN A 273 -34.41 4.13 -5.68
C ASN A 273 -35.05 4.59 -7.00
N LEU A 274 -34.27 4.73 -8.06
CA LEU A 274 -34.78 5.07 -9.38
C LEU A 274 -35.62 3.94 -9.98
N GLY A 275 -35.26 2.68 -9.72
CA GLY A 275 -36.07 1.52 -10.06
C GLY A 275 -37.44 1.51 -9.36
N ILE A 276 -37.47 1.86 -8.07
CA ILE A 276 -38.73 2.02 -7.31
C ILE A 276 -39.57 3.17 -7.87
N LEU A 277 -38.95 4.33 -8.13
CA LEU A 277 -39.63 5.49 -8.74
C LEU A 277 -40.26 5.14 -10.08
N GLN A 278 -39.52 4.43 -10.94
CA GLN A 278 -40.02 3.96 -12.24
C GLN A 278 -41.26 3.07 -12.08
N LYS A 279 -41.25 2.13 -11.13
CA LYS A 279 -42.41 1.26 -10.83
C LYS A 279 -43.63 2.09 -10.42
N HIS A 280 -43.47 3.06 -9.51
CA HIS A 280 -44.57 3.91 -9.09
C HIS A 280 -45.16 4.72 -10.24
N LEU A 281 -44.32 5.29 -11.10
CA LEU A 281 -44.79 6.07 -12.24
C LEU A 281 -45.48 5.23 -13.30
N THR A 282 -44.98 4.01 -13.55
CA THR A 282 -45.62 3.06 -14.47
C THR A 282 -47.00 2.64 -13.94
N ASN A 283 -47.12 2.36 -12.64
CA ASN A 283 -48.40 2.02 -12.01
C ASN A 283 -49.39 3.19 -12.08
N ALA A 284 -48.94 4.42 -11.80
CA ALA A 284 -49.77 5.60 -11.89
C ALA A 284 -50.27 5.84 -13.34
N TYR A 285 -49.38 5.68 -14.33
CA TYR A 285 -49.73 5.77 -15.74
C TYR A 285 -50.78 4.74 -16.16
N ASN A 286 -50.57 3.47 -15.82
CA ASN A 286 -51.50 2.38 -16.16
C ASN A 286 -52.88 2.62 -15.53
N MET A 287 -52.92 3.07 -14.27
CA MET A 287 -54.17 3.41 -13.59
C MET A 287 -54.88 4.56 -14.31
N MET A 288 -54.14 5.61 -14.69
CA MET A 288 -54.73 6.74 -15.38
C MET A 288 -55.28 6.35 -16.76
N SER A 289 -54.55 5.52 -17.51
CA SER A 289 -55.01 4.97 -18.79
C SER A 289 -56.31 4.17 -18.60
N SER A 290 -56.37 3.28 -17.61
CA SER A 290 -57.58 2.52 -17.29
C SER A 290 -58.78 3.42 -16.95
N VAL A 291 -58.56 4.50 -16.19
CA VAL A 291 -59.61 5.47 -15.87
C VAL A 291 -60.13 6.10 -17.16
N PHE A 292 -59.27 6.60 -18.04
CA PHE A 292 -59.71 7.21 -19.30
C PHE A 292 -60.48 6.24 -20.20
N THR A 293 -60.02 5.00 -20.33
CA THR A 293 -60.73 3.98 -21.13
C THR A 293 -62.08 3.62 -20.52
N SER A 294 -62.24 3.66 -19.20
CA SER A 294 -63.52 3.34 -18.54
C SER A 294 -64.61 4.42 -18.68
N PHE A 295 -64.23 5.65 -19.06
CA PHE A 295 -65.15 6.79 -19.21
C PHE A 295 -65.47 7.16 -20.67
N THR A 296 -64.89 6.45 -21.66
CA THR A 296 -65.23 6.50 -23.09
C THR A 296 -65.97 5.26 -23.51
#